data_AF-A0AA42DKD5-F1
#
_entry.id   AF-A0AA42DKD5-F1
#
_cell.length_a   1.000
_cell.length_b   1.000
_cell.length_c   1.000
_cell.angle_alpha   90.00
_cell.angle_beta   90.00
_cell.angle_gamma   90.00
#
_symmetry.space_group_name_H-M   'P 1'
#
loop_
_entity.id
_entity.type
_entity.pdbx_description
1 polymer ?
#
loop_
_entity_poly.entity_id
_entity_poly.type
_entity_poly.pdbx_seq_one_letter_code
_entity_poly.pdbx_strand_id
1 'polypeptide(L)'
;MQGIHPIILMSLVGCAVLLVGIIFDQYVAKWIKNGLLGVCCIYVCDLFMPVMWQVGITWISIIVTALLGIPGVIIMYLINIIKNF
;
A
#
# COMPACT_ATOMS: atom_id res chain seq x y z
N MET A 1 28.56 -34.66 -20.94
CA MET A 1 27.67 -33.63 -20.37
C MET A 1 27.28 -34.08 -18.98
N GLN A 2 27.99 -33.60 -17.95
CA GLN A 2 27.73 -33.98 -16.56
C GLN A 2 26.42 -33.33 -16.14
N GLY A 3 25.40 -34.18 -15.91
CA GLY A 3 24.07 -33.74 -15.50
C GLY A 3 24.17 -32.95 -14.21
N ILE A 4 23.63 -31.73 -14.22
CA ILE A 4 23.54 -30.87 -13.05
C ILE A 4 22.88 -31.69 -11.92
N HIS A 5 23.55 -31.80 -10.77
CA HIS A 5 23.01 -32.53 -9.63
C HIS A 5 21.63 -31.94 -9.27
N PRO A 6 20.57 -32.75 -9.15
CA PRO A 6 19.20 -32.26 -8.92
C PRO A 6 19.07 -31.40 -7.66
N ILE A 7 19.96 -31.61 -6.69
CA ILE A 7 20.07 -30.83 -5.45
C ILE A 7 20.51 -29.39 -5.73
N ILE A 8 21.46 -29.20 -6.65
CA ILE A 8 21.94 -27.87 -7.06
C ILE A 8 20.79 -27.11 -7.75
N LEU A 9 20.05 -27.80 -8.64
CA LEU A 9 18.89 -27.22 -9.31
C LEU A 9 17.80 -26.80 -8.31
N MET A 10 17.45 -27.66 -7.34
CA MET A 10 16.47 -27.33 -6.30
C MET A 10 16.92 -26.17 -5.40
N SER A 11 18.20 -26.11 -5.04
CA SER A 11 18.74 -25.00 -4.25
C SER A 11 18.70 -23.67 -5.00
N LEU A 12 18.95 -23.69 -6.32
CA LEU A 12 18.88 -22.50 -7.16
C LEU A 12 17.44 -21.98 -7.29
N VAL A 13 16.46 -22.88 -7.41
CA VAL A 13 15.03 -22.54 -7.47
C VAL A 13 14.55 -21.96 -6.12
N GLY A 14 14.98 -22.53 -4.99
CA GLY A 14 14.67 -21.99 -3.67
C GLY A 14 15.22 -20.57 -3.47
N CYS A 15 16.47 -20.33 -3.89
CA CYS A 15 17.06 -18.99 -3.88
C CYS A 15 16.32 -18.01 -4.80
N ALA A 16 15.86 -18.46 -5.97
CA ALA A 16 15.07 -17.63 -6.89
C ALA A 16 13.71 -17.24 -6.29
N VAL A 17 13.01 -18.16 -5.60
CA VAL A 17 11.73 -17.87 -4.92
C VAL A 17 11.93 -16.89 -3.77
N LEU A 18 13.00 -17.04 -2.99
CA LEU A 18 13.34 -16.08 -1.93
C LEU A 18 13.72 -14.71 -2.50
N LEU A 19 14.48 -14.67 -3.60
CA LEU A 19 14.80 -13.42 -4.30
C LEU A 19 13.54 -12.74 -4.85
N VAL A 20 12.60 -13.48 -5.43
CA VAL A 20 11.31 -12.94 -5.85
C VAL A 20 10.53 -12.42 -4.65
N GLY A 21 10.48 -13.16 -3.54
CA GLY A 21 9.86 -12.71 -2.29
C GLY A 21 10.45 -11.40 -1.75
N ILE A 22 11.77 -11.27 -1.77
CA ILE A 22 12.50 -10.08 -1.31
C ILE A 22 12.35 -8.89 -2.29
N ILE A 23 12.33 -9.15 -3.60
CA ILE A 23 12.10 -8.11 -4.62
C ILE A 23 10.68 -7.53 -4.47
N PHE A 24 9.69 -8.36 -4.15
CA PHE A 24 8.34 -7.90 -3.85
C PHE A 24 8.20 -7.23 -2.48
N ASP A 25 9.04 -7.59 -1.49
CA ASP A 25 9.00 -7.05 -0.13
C ASP A 25 9.19 -5.51 -0.09
N GLN A 26 10.02 -4.93 -0.95
CA GLN A 26 10.19 -3.47 -1.00
C GLN A 26 8.92 -2.73 -1.46
N TYR A 27 8.16 -3.31 -2.38
CA TYR A 27 6.92 -2.72 -2.86
C TYR A 27 5.79 -2.94 -1.87
N VAL A 28 5.69 -4.14 -1.28
CA VAL A 28 4.70 -4.47 -0.26
C VAL A 28 4.93 -3.65 1.01
N ALA A 29 6.16 -3.55 1.50
CA ALA A 29 6.50 -2.70 2.65
C ALA A 29 6.23 -1.22 2.37
N LYS A 30 6.49 -0.74 1.14
CA LYS A 30 6.16 0.63 0.73
C LYS A 30 4.65 0.88 0.73
N TRP A 31 3.85 -0.07 0.23
CA TRP A 31 2.39 0.01 0.22
C TRP A 31 1.81 -0.03 1.63
N ILE A 32 2.30 -0.93 2.48
CA ILE A 32 1.87 -1.02 3.89
C ILE A 32 2.20 0.28 4.62
N LYS A 33 3.42 0.81 4.46
CA LYS A 33 3.82 2.09 5.07
C LYS A 33 2.96 3.25 4.58
N ASN A 34 2.70 3.32 3.27
CA ASN A 34 1.86 4.37 2.68
C ASN A 34 0.40 4.26 3.15
N GLY A 35 -0.14 3.05 3.26
CA GLY A 35 -1.47 2.79 3.79
C GLY A 35 -1.57 3.19 5.26
N LEU A 36 -0.62 2.79 6.11
CA LEU A 36 -0.57 3.18 7.52
C LEU A 36 -0.49 4.71 7.69
N LEU A 37 0.43 5.36 6.98
CA LEU A 37 0.57 6.82 7.03
C LEU A 37 -0.69 7.53 6.50
N GLY A 38 -1.27 7.06 5.40
CA GLY A 38 -2.45 7.67 4.82
C GLY A 38 -3.71 7.50 5.68
N VAL A 39 -3.91 6.33 6.31
CA VAL A 39 -5.01 6.11 7.26
C VAL A 39 -4.82 6.98 8.51
N CYS A 40 -3.60 7.09 9.04
CA CYS A 40 -3.31 8.02 10.13
C CYS A 40 -3.62 9.48 9.74
N CYS A 41 -3.25 9.90 8.54
CA CYS A 41 -3.59 11.23 8.03
C CYS A 41 -5.10 11.44 7.91
N ILE A 42 -5.84 10.47 7.37
CA ILE A 42 -7.32 10.55 7.29
C ILE A 42 -7.92 10.70 8.68
N TYR A 43 -7.48 9.89 9.65
CA TYR A 43 -7.98 9.97 11.03
C TYR A 43 -7.75 11.35 11.66
N VAL A 44 -6.55 11.91 11.50
CA VAL A 44 -6.23 13.26 12.01
C VAL A 44 -7.06 14.32 11.30
N CYS A 45 -7.17 14.27 9.97
CA CYS A 45 -7.98 15.22 9.21
C CYS A 45 -9.47 15.14 9.55
N ASP A 46 -10.04 13.94 9.71
CA ASP A 46 -11.44 13.74 10.07
C ASP A 46 -11.74 14.30 11.48
N LEU A 47 -10.75 14.32 12.39
CA LEU A 47 -10.90 14.90 13.73
C LEU A 47 -11.13 16.42 13.71
N PHE A 48 -10.56 17.13 12.73
CA PHE A 48 -10.64 18.58 12.62
C PHE A 48 -11.65 19.07 11.56
N MET A 49 -12.19 18.17 10.73
CA MET A 49 -13.16 18.52 9.69
C MET A 49 -14.61 18.32 10.13
N PRO A 50 -15.55 19.14 9.63
CA PRO A 50 -16.97 18.94 9.86
C PRO A 50 -17.44 17.62 9.20
N VAL A 51 -18.43 16.95 9.81
CA VAL A 51 -18.91 15.61 9.41
C VAL A 51 -19.24 15.50 7.91
N MET A 52 -19.77 16.57 7.33
CA MET A 52 -20.06 16.66 5.90
C MET A 52 -18.83 16.56 4.97
N TRP A 53 -17.63 16.86 5.45
CA TRP A 53 -16.38 16.81 4.66
C TRP A 53 -15.46 15.66 5.05
N GLN A 54 -15.88 14.82 6.00
CA GLN A 54 -15.13 13.64 6.42
C GLN A 54 -15.11 12.58 5.32
N VAL A 55 -13.91 12.05 5.03
CA VAL A 55 -13.72 10.98 4.04
C VAL A 55 -14.05 9.63 4.67
N GLY A 56 -13.73 9.46 5.96
CA GLY A 56 -13.92 8.22 6.68
C GLY A 56 -12.91 7.12 6.34
N ILE A 57 -12.70 6.23 7.30
CA ILE A 57 -11.85 5.05 7.14
C ILE A 57 -12.70 3.92 6.57
N THR A 58 -12.61 3.71 5.26
CA THR A 58 -13.32 2.66 4.52
C THR A 58 -12.32 1.81 3.74
N TRP A 59 -12.74 0.64 3.27
CA TRP A 59 -11.90 -0.22 2.42
C TRP A 59 -11.33 0.52 1.20
N ILE A 60 -12.11 1.45 0.62
CA ILE A 60 -11.69 2.25 -0.53
C ILE A 60 -10.60 3.25 -0.12
N SER A 61 -10.76 3.95 1.01
CA SER A 61 -9.74 4.91 1.47
C SER A 61 -8.44 4.25 1.88
N ILE A 62 -8.49 3.03 2.44
CA ILE A 62 -7.30 2.22 2.73
C ILE A 62 -6.58 1.82 1.43
N ILE A 63 -7.30 1.35 0.41
CA ILE A 63 -6.70 0.93 -0.87
C ILE A 63 -6.05 2.12 -1.59
N VAL A 64 -6.75 3.25 -1.67
CA VAL A 64 -6.24 4.45 -2.36
C VAL A 64 -5.05 5.05 -1.64
N THR A 65 -5.03 5.03 -0.30
CA THR A 65 -3.87 5.47 0.48
C THR A 65 -2.70 4.48 0.44
N ALA A 66 -2.94 3.17 0.37
CA ALA A 66 -1.87 2.19 0.17
C ALA A 66 -1.19 2.35 -1.19
N LEU A 67 -1.97 2.63 -2.25
CA LEU A 67 -1.51 2.86 -3.61
C LEU A 67 -0.79 4.20 -3.79
N LEU A 68 -1.43 5.29 -3.37
CA LEU A 68 -0.99 6.66 -3.68
C LEU A 68 -0.35 7.38 -2.49
N GLY A 69 -0.45 6.86 -1.27
CA GLY A 69 0.04 7.50 -0.05
C GLY A 69 -0.70 8.79 0.29
N ILE A 70 0.05 9.78 0.80
CA ILE A 70 -0.44 11.12 1.14
C ILE A 70 -1.14 11.82 -0.06
N PRO A 71 -0.62 11.76 -1.31
CA PRO A 71 -1.34 12.26 -2.48
C PRO A 71 -2.76 11.71 -2.62
N GLY A 72 -2.96 10.42 -2.32
CA GLY A 72 -4.28 9.78 -2.35
C GLY A 72 -5.24 10.38 -1.33
N VAL A 73 -4.75 10.68 -0.12
CA VAL A 73 -5.53 11.36 0.93
C VAL A 73 -6.02 12.73 0.43
N ILE A 74 -5.13 13.53 -0.15
CA ILE A 74 -5.46 14.88 -0.63
C ILE A 74 -6.56 14.84 -1.69
N ILE A 75 -6.45 13.91 -2.65
CA ILE A 75 -7.45 13.73 -3.72
C ILE A 75 -8.81 13.35 -3.12
N MET A 76 -8.84 12.44 -2.16
CA MET A 76 -10.08 12.01 -1.51
C MET A 76 -10.79 13.16 -0.79
N TYR A 77 -10.03 13.96 -0.04
CA TYR A 77 -10.59 15.15 0.63
C TYR A 77 -11.07 16.20 -0.36
N LEU A 78 -10.31 16.48 -1.43
CA LEU A 78 -10.73 17.42 -2.47
C LEU A 78 -12.04 17.00 -3.13
N ILE A 79 -12.17 15.72 -3.52
CA ILE A 79 -13.40 15.19 -4.12
C ILE A 79 -14.57 15.33 -3.15
N ASN A 80 -14.36 14.98 -1.87
CA ASN A 80 -15.44 15.01 -0.88
C ASN A 80 -15.89 16.44 -0.56
N ILE A 81 -14.95 17.39 -0.47
CA ILE A 81 -15.26 18.81 -0.30
C ILE A 81 -16.03 19.33 -1.51
N ILE A 82 -15.57 19.07 -2.75
CA ILE A 82 -16.25 19.52 -3.98
C ILE A 82 -17.67 18.94 -4.09
N LYS A 83 -17.86 17.67 -3.69
CA LYS A 83 -19.16 17.01 -3.75
C LYS A 83 -20.17 17.59 -2.75
N ASN A 84 -19.69 18.03 -1.59
CA ASN A 84 -20.51 18.54 -0.48
C ASN A 84 -20.42 20.08 -0.33
N PHE A 85 -19.92 20.77 -1.35
CA PHE A 85 -19.99 22.22 -1.52
C PHE A 85 -21.30 22.58 -2.24
#